data_AF-U4VFM8-F1
#
_entry.id   AF-U4VFM8-F1
#
_cell.length_a   1.000
_cell.length_b   1.000
_cell.length_c   1.000
_cell.angle_alpha   90.00
_cell.angle_beta   90.00
_cell.angle_gamma   90.00
#
_symmetry.space_group_name_H-M   'P 1'
#
loop_
_entity.id
_entity.type
_entity.pdbx_description
1 polymer ?
#
loop_
_entity_poly.entity_id
_entity_poly.type
_entity_poly.pdbx_seq_one_letter_code
_entity_poly.pdbx_strand_id
1 'polypeptide(L)'
;MPWEDIEVAIQTGELDGVCWSGATEVYTVGWADINKYYLTNNISGAWAGSYFANTEKWNAVPDHLKQLFKLAMDSSHYYRQHWYWWGGEAHYRTTGGSWN
;
A
#
# COMPACT_ATOMS: atom_id res chain seq x y z
N MET A 1 0.93 -14.99 5.60
CA MET A 1 1.88 -15.59 4.64
C MET A 1 2.80 -14.49 4.12
N PRO A 2 3.99 -14.83 3.60
CA PRO A 2 4.84 -13.87 2.90
C PRO A 2 4.07 -13.19 1.76
N TRP A 3 4.31 -11.89 1.55
CA TRP A 3 3.58 -11.10 0.57
C TRP A 3 3.71 -11.66 -0.86
N GLU A 4 4.90 -12.16 -1.19
CA GLU A 4 5.22 -12.77 -2.49
C GLU A 4 4.44 -14.06 -2.78
N ASP A 5 3.95 -14.75 -1.74
CA ASP A 5 3.25 -16.04 -1.90
C ASP A 5 1.72 -15.87 -2.04
N ILE A 6 1.21 -14.66 -1.83
CA ILE A 6 -0.24 -14.38 -1.80
C ILE A 6 -0.90 -14.70 -3.15
N GLU A 7 -0.25 -14.36 -4.26
CA GLU A 7 -0.81 -14.59 -5.59
C GLU A 7 -1.03 -16.07 -5.88
N VAL A 8 -0.02 -16.91 -5.63
CA VAL A 8 -0.09 -18.35 -5.84
C VAL A 8 -1.06 -19.01 -4.87
N ALA A 9 -1.09 -18.56 -3.62
CA ALA A 9 -1.99 -19.12 -2.61
C ALA A 9 -3.48 -18.89 -2.94
N ILE A 10 -3.83 -17.76 -3.57
CA ILE A 10 -5.19 -17.50 -4.05
C ILE A 10 -5.50 -18.36 -5.26
N GLN A 11 -4.57 -18.48 -6.21
CA GLN A 11 -4.76 -19.32 -7.41
C GLN A 11 -4.93 -20.81 -7.07
N THR A 12 -4.24 -21.29 -6.04
CA THR A 12 -4.29 -22.68 -5.58
C THR A 12 -5.43 -22.97 -4.61
N GLY A 13 -6.13 -21.93 -4.14
CA GLY A 13 -7.24 -22.05 -3.20
C GLY A 13 -6.82 -22.27 -1.74
N GLU A 14 -5.55 -22.03 -1.40
CA GLU A 14 -5.10 -21.97 0.00
C GLU A 14 -5.65 -20.70 0.69
N LEU A 15 -5.87 -19.63 -0.07
CA LEU A 15 -6.57 -18.43 0.36
C LEU A 15 -7.83 -18.17 -0.46
N ASP A 16 -8.92 -17.87 0.24
CA ASP A 16 -10.20 -17.48 -0.39
C ASP A 16 -10.27 -16.01 -0.80
N GLY A 17 -9.33 -15.18 -0.33
CA GLY A 17 -9.29 -13.74 -0.63
C GLY A 17 -8.35 -12.95 0.29
N VAL A 18 -8.33 -11.62 0.11
CA VAL A 18 -7.39 -10.73 0.81
C VAL A 18 -8.14 -9.58 1.50
N CYS A 19 -7.87 -9.36 2.78
CA CYS A 19 -8.34 -8.21 3.56
C CYS A 19 -7.17 -7.33 4.04
N TRP A 20 -6.17 -7.14 3.18
CA TRP A 20 -4.93 -6.43 3.51
C TRP A 20 -4.88 -5.01 2.93
N SER A 21 -5.53 -4.76 1.80
CA SER A 21 -5.34 -3.55 0.99
C SER A 21 -6.62 -2.97 0.39
N GLY A 22 -6.51 -1.72 -0.07
CA GLY A 22 -7.52 -1.03 -0.87
C GLY A 22 -7.46 -1.42 -2.35
N ALA A 23 -8.41 -0.90 -3.15
CA ALA A 23 -8.45 -1.15 -4.59
C ALA A 23 -7.15 -0.70 -5.29
N THR A 24 -6.58 0.43 -4.89
CA THR A 24 -5.35 0.99 -5.49
C THR A 24 -4.22 -0.03 -5.55
N GLU A 25 -3.94 -0.69 -4.43
CA GLU A 25 -2.89 -1.69 -4.36
C GLU A 25 -3.29 -2.97 -5.08
N VAL A 26 -4.51 -3.46 -4.89
CA VAL A 26 -5.01 -4.69 -5.53
C VAL A 26 -4.85 -4.64 -7.05
N TYR A 27 -5.14 -3.49 -7.68
CA TYR A 27 -4.91 -3.30 -9.12
C TYR A 27 -3.43 -3.07 -9.47
N THR A 28 -2.66 -2.39 -8.63
CA THR A 28 -1.24 -2.11 -8.91
C THR A 28 -0.37 -3.37 -8.85
N VAL A 29 -0.69 -4.30 -7.96
CA VAL A 29 0.11 -5.50 -7.70
C VAL A 29 -0.39 -6.73 -8.45
N GLY A 30 -1.44 -6.60 -9.27
CA GLY A 30 -2.02 -7.69 -10.06
C GLY A 30 -3.00 -8.60 -9.30
N TRP A 31 -3.24 -8.37 -8.01
CA TRP A 31 -4.22 -9.16 -7.24
C TRP A 31 -5.67 -8.97 -7.70
N ALA A 32 -5.95 -7.93 -8.49
CA ALA A 32 -7.24 -7.76 -9.15
C ALA A 32 -7.54 -8.87 -10.16
N ASP A 33 -6.52 -9.42 -10.84
CA ASP A 33 -6.70 -10.40 -11.91
C ASP A 33 -7.05 -11.80 -11.39
N ILE A 34 -6.71 -12.07 -10.12
CA ILE A 34 -6.95 -13.35 -9.45
C ILE A 34 -8.16 -13.34 -8.50
N ASN A 35 -8.72 -12.16 -8.20
CA ASN A 35 -9.88 -12.00 -7.32
C ASN A 35 -11.11 -11.53 -8.11
N LYS A 36 -12.28 -12.15 -7.87
CA LYS A 36 -13.50 -11.86 -8.64
C LYS A 36 -14.37 -10.74 -8.06
N TYR A 37 -14.24 -10.45 -6.78
CA TYR A 37 -15.14 -9.56 -6.06
C TYR A 37 -14.37 -8.58 -5.18
N TYR A 38 -14.88 -7.35 -5.08
CA TYR A 38 -14.37 -6.31 -4.20
C TYR A 38 -15.49 -5.82 -3.28
N LEU A 39 -15.31 -5.94 -1.96
CA LEU A 39 -16.28 -5.47 -0.98
C LEU A 39 -16.09 -3.96 -0.72
N THR A 40 -17.16 -3.18 -0.90
CA THR A 40 -17.09 -1.72 -0.78
C THR A 40 -17.04 -1.24 0.68
N ASN A 41 -17.57 -2.04 1.61
CA ASN A 41 -17.60 -1.76 3.05
C ASN A 41 -16.22 -2.03 3.68
N ASN A 42 -15.42 -0.98 3.84
CA ASN A 42 -14.13 -1.09 4.53
C ASN A 42 -14.31 -1.26 6.05
N ILE A 43 -13.33 -1.92 6.68
CA ILE A 43 -13.23 -2.03 8.15
C ILE A 43 -12.43 -0.86 8.72
N SER A 44 -11.50 -0.30 7.93
CA SER A 44 -10.72 0.90 8.22
C SER A 44 -10.60 1.77 6.97
N GLY A 45 -10.67 3.09 7.14
CA GLY A 45 -10.53 4.05 6.04
C GLY A 45 -9.09 4.45 5.72
N ALA A 46 -8.14 4.21 6.63
CA ALA A 46 -6.73 4.51 6.42
C ALA A 46 -5.82 3.59 7.24
N TRP A 47 -4.75 3.12 6.63
CA TRP A 47 -3.70 2.37 7.33
C TRP A 47 -2.67 3.33 7.93
N ALA A 48 -2.27 3.07 9.19
CA ALA A 48 -1.29 3.88 9.91
C ALA A 48 0.06 3.14 9.99
N GLY A 49 1.00 3.53 9.12
CA GLY A 49 2.36 3.03 9.10
C GLY A 49 3.39 4.12 9.41
N SER A 50 4.48 3.71 10.06
CA SER A 50 5.55 4.60 10.51
C SER A 50 6.91 4.15 10.00
N TYR A 51 7.83 5.11 9.83
CA TYR A 51 9.24 4.83 9.60
C TYR A 51 9.95 4.64 10.94
N PHE A 52 10.74 3.57 11.05
CA PHE A 52 11.53 3.27 12.24
C PHE A 52 13.02 3.25 11.89
N ALA A 53 13.84 3.82 12.76
CA ALA A 53 15.30 3.79 12.65
C ALA A 53 15.89 3.31 13.97
N ASN A 54 16.97 2.53 13.89
CA ASN A 54 17.74 2.14 15.08
C ASN A 54 18.33 3.40 15.75
N THR A 55 18.19 3.51 17.07
CA THR A 55 18.60 4.69 17.85
C THR A 55 20.08 5.03 17.70
N GLU A 56 20.97 4.03 17.76
CA GLU A 56 22.42 4.27 17.65
C GLU A 56 22.80 4.77 16.26
N LYS A 57 22.24 4.14 15.22
CA LYS A 57 22.46 4.56 13.83
C LYS A 57 21.88 5.93 13.56
N TRP A 58 20.70 6.24 14.10
CA TRP A 58 20.08 7.56 13.97
C TRP A 58 20.93 8.66 14.61
N ASN A 59 21.49 8.40 15.79
CA ASN A 59 22.36 9.34 16.48
C ASN A 59 23.68 9.60 15.73
N ALA A 60 24.19 8.61 15.00
CA ALA A 60 25.38 8.75 14.18
C ALA A 60 25.18 9.61 12.91
N VAL A 61 23.92 9.90 12.52
CA VAL A 61 23.63 10.74 11.36
C VAL A 61 23.83 12.23 11.70
N PRO A 62 24.54 13.02 10.88
CA PRO A 62 24.61 14.47 11.02
C PRO A 62 23.24 15.16 10.94
N ASP A 63 23.05 16.25 11.68
CA ASP A 63 21.72 16.87 11.82
C ASP A 63 21.11 17.37 10.50
N HIS A 64 21.92 17.88 9.57
CA HIS A 64 21.44 18.27 8.24
C HIS A 64 20.89 17.07 7.44
N LEU A 65 21.48 15.88 7.61
CA LEU A 65 20.99 14.65 6.98
C LEU A 65 19.76 14.10 7.71
N LYS A 66 19.66 14.26 9.04
CA LYS A 66 18.42 13.94 9.77
C LYS A 66 17.26 14.80 9.28
N GLN A 67 17.49 16.08 9.02
CA GLN A 67 16.48 16.99 8.45
C GLN A 67 16.05 16.55 7.06
N LEU A 68 17.01 16.22 6.19
CA LEU A 68 16.72 15.70 4.85
C LEU A 68 15.93 14.39 4.91
N PHE A 69 16.30 13.47 5.80
CA PHE A 69 15.59 12.20 5.97
C PHE A 69 14.14 12.42 6.42
N LYS A 70 13.90 13.33 7.38
CA LYS A 70 12.55 13.73 7.79
C LYS A 70 11.73 14.31 6.64
N LEU A 71 12.33 15.22 5.86
CA LEU A 71 11.67 15.79 4.69
C LEU A 71 11.30 14.71 3.66
N ALA A 72 12.17 13.74 3.42
CA ALA A 72 11.91 12.62 2.51
C ALA A 72 10.76 11.73 3.04
N MET A 73 10.69 11.49 4.35
CA MET A 73 9.58 10.77 4.97
C MET A 73 8.25 11.52 4.79
N ASP A 74 8.23 12.82 5.07
CA ASP A 74 7.04 13.67 4.88
C ASP A 74 6.60 13.71 3.41
N SER A 75 7.55 13.83 2.48
CA SER A 75 7.29 13.78 1.04
C SER A 75 6.69 12.43 0.61
N SER A 76 7.20 11.32 1.15
CA SER A 76 6.65 9.98 0.90
C SER A 76 5.24 9.81 1.45
N HIS A 77 4.96 10.32 2.65
CA HIS A 77 3.63 10.31 3.24
C HIS A 77 2.65 11.12 2.38
N TYR A 78 3.06 12.31 1.95
CA TYR A 78 2.25 13.18 1.11
C TYR A 78 1.96 12.57 -0.26
N TYR A 79 2.96 11.95 -0.89
CA TYR A 79 2.78 11.23 -2.15
C TYR A 79 1.73 10.13 -2.02
N ARG A 80 1.83 9.29 -0.98
CA ARG A 80 0.86 8.21 -0.75
C ARG A 80 -0.55 8.74 -0.52
N GLN A 81 -0.71 9.83 0.22
CA GLN A 81 -2.02 10.44 0.45
C GLN A 81 -2.74 10.77 -0.87
N HIS A 82 -2.04 11.38 -1.84
CA HIS A 82 -2.60 11.67 -3.15
C HIS A 82 -2.75 10.45 -4.04
N TRP A 83 -1.80 9.52 -3.98
CA TRP A 83 -1.83 8.31 -4.78
C TRP A 83 -3.04 7.43 -4.44
N TYR A 84 -3.32 7.18 -3.16
CA TYR A 84 -4.51 6.43 -2.75
C TYR A 84 -5.81 7.20 -3.00
N TRP A 85 -5.83 8.51 -2.72
CA TRP A 85 -7.06 9.29 -2.82
C TRP A 85 -7.44 9.63 -4.27
N TRP A 86 -6.56 10.33 -5.00
CA TRP A 86 -6.81 10.81 -6.36
C TRP A 86 -6.42 9.80 -7.43
N GLY A 87 -5.32 9.06 -7.23
CA GLY A 87 -4.74 8.19 -8.26
C GLY A 87 -5.32 6.77 -8.30
N GLY A 88 -6.03 6.36 -7.25
CA GLY A 88 -6.31 4.95 -7.01
C GLY A 88 -7.75 4.65 -6.61
N GLU A 89 -8.11 4.86 -5.35
CA GLU A 89 -9.37 4.34 -4.78
C GLU A 89 -10.59 4.89 -5.53
N ALA A 90 -10.65 6.19 -5.80
CA ALA A 90 -11.78 6.79 -6.52
C ALA A 90 -11.87 6.28 -7.97
N HIS A 91 -10.74 6.12 -8.64
CA HIS A 91 -10.69 5.66 -10.01
C HIS A 91 -11.04 4.17 -10.10
N TYR A 92 -10.27 3.29 -9.47
CA TYR A 92 -10.44 1.85 -9.60
C TYR A 92 -11.75 1.32 -9.02
N ARG A 93 -12.34 1.98 -8.00
CA ARG A 93 -13.68 1.60 -7.51
C ARG A 93 -14.81 1.97 -8.49
N THR A 94 -14.60 2.93 -9.38
CA THR A 94 -15.64 3.38 -10.33
C THR A 94 -15.47 2.79 -11.72
N THR A 95 -14.24 2.55 -12.17
CA THR A 95 -13.94 2.07 -13.52
C THR A 95 -13.66 0.57 -13.58
N GLY A 96 -13.27 -0.06 -12.47
CA GLY A 96 -13.04 -1.50 -12.39
C GLY A 96 -11.95 -2.04 -13.32
N GLY A 97 -11.00 -1.20 -13.79
CA GLY A 97 -10.06 -1.60 -14.83
C GLY A 97 -8.75 -0.81 -14.83
N SER A 98 -7.67 -1.55 -15.06
CA SER A 98 -6.27 -1.17 -15.20
C SER A 98 -6.04 -0.09 -16.27
N TRP A 99 -5.01 0.73 -16.04
CA TRP A 99 -4.39 1.51 -17.11
C TRP A 99 -3.84 0.55 -18.16
N ASN A 100 -4.60 0.32 -19.24
CA ASN A 100 -4.06 -0.16 -20.52
C ASN A 100 -3.59 1.05 -21.33
#